data_AF-A0A9D1KG56-F1
#
_entry.id   AF-A0A9D1KG56-F1
#
_cell.length_a   1.000
_cell.length_b   1.000
_cell.length_c   1.000
_cell.angle_alpha   90.00
_cell.angle_beta   90.00
_cell.angle_gamma   90.00
#
_symmetry.space_group_name_H-M   'P 1'
#
loop_
_entity.id
_entity.type
_entity.pdbx_description
1 polymer ?
#
loop_
_entity_poly.entity_id
_entity_poly.type
_entity_poly.pdbx_seq_one_letter_code
_entity_poly.pdbx_strand_id
1 'polypeptide(L)' 'MLARNDVPSADGIPEWEPYTRESGATMLLDTESQLVYHHDQELMSILAPDYVY' A
#
# COMPACT_ATOMS: atom_id res chain seq x y z
N MET A 1 -15.92 0.89 -5.59
CA MET A 1 -16.69 0.78 -4.32
C MET A 1 -16.24 -0.46 -3.55
N LEU A 2 -15.46 -0.28 -2.47
CA LEU A 2 -14.97 -1.37 -1.61
C LEU A 2 -16.12 -2.22 -1.04
N ALA A 3 -17.13 -1.58 -0.44
CA ALA A 3 -18.28 -2.26 0.18
C ALA A 3 -19.20 -3.00 -0.80
N ARG A 4 -19.00 -2.85 -2.12
CA ARG A 4 -19.81 -3.52 -3.15
C ARG A 4 -19.05 -4.60 -3.90
N ASN A 5 -17.76 -4.40 -4.15
CA ASN A 5 -16.98 -5.22 -5.08
C ASN A 5 -15.67 -5.75 -4.45
N ASP A 6 -15.48 -5.59 -3.13
CA ASP A 6 -14.26 -5.93 -2.37
C ASP A 6 -12.96 -5.24 -2.82
N VAL A 7 -13.01 -4.49 -3.93
CA VAL A 7 -11.91 -3.69 -4.44
C VAL A 7 -12.18 -2.21 -4.15
N PRO A 8 -11.28 -1.53 -3.40
CA PRO A 8 -11.36 -0.09 -3.14
C PRO A 8 -10.93 0.71 -4.38
N SER A 9 -11.71 0.63 -5.46
CA SER A 9 -11.48 1.40 -6.69
C SER A 9 -12.47 2.56 -6.83
N ALA A 10 -11.98 3.64 -7.44
CA ALA A 10 -12.72 4.84 -7.84
C ALA A 10 -12.05 5.48 -9.07
N ASP A 11 -12.79 6.32 -9.80
CA ASP A 11 -12.21 7.10 -10.90
C ASP A 11 -11.24 8.14 -10.34
N GLY A 12 -10.08 8.31 -10.99
CA GLY A 12 -9.08 9.31 -10.62
C GLY A 12 -8.09 8.88 -9.53
N ILE A 13 -8.13 7.62 -9.09
CA ILE A 13 -7.05 7.02 -8.28
C ILE A 13 -6.34 5.92 -9.07
N PRO A 14 -5.05 5.62 -8.79
CA PRO A 14 -4.36 4.49 -9.38
C PRO A 14 -5.07 3.16 -9.10
N GLU A 15 -4.75 2.14 -9.88
CA GLU A 15 -5.23 0.78 -9.61
C GLU A 15 -4.80 0.36 -8.19
N TRP A 16 -5.76 -0.14 -7.42
CA TRP A 16 -5.49 -0.54 -6.04
C TRP A 16 -5.08 -2.01 -6.00
N GLU A 17 -3.77 -2.24 -6.00
CA GLU A 17 -3.21 -3.59 -5.87
C GLU A 17 -3.42 -4.15 -4.45
N PRO A 18 -3.74 -5.45 -4.31
CA PRO A 18 -3.80 -6.10 -3.01
C PRO A 18 -2.45 -6.04 -2.30
N TYR A 19 -2.49 -5.72 -1.00
CA TYR A 19 -1.30 -5.80 -0.17
C TYR A 19 -0.89 -7.28 0.00
N THR A 20 0.35 -7.59 -0.34
CA THR A 20 1.02 -8.82 0.12
C THR A 20 2.31 -8.45 0.83
N ARG A 21 2.82 -9.36 1.67
CA ARG A 21 4.17 -9.23 2.23
C ARG A 21 5.27 -9.39 1.18
N GLU A 22 4.97 -9.65 -0.07
CA GLU A 22 6.01 -9.70 -1.10
C GLU A 22 6.04 -8.40 -1.89
N SER A 23 4.88 -7.80 -2.18
CA SER A 23 4.79 -6.54 -2.91
C SER A 23 4.95 -5.31 -2.01
N GLY A 24 4.45 -5.38 -0.76
CA GLY A 24 4.34 -4.21 0.10
C GLY A 24 3.50 -3.08 -0.49
N ALA A 25 2.54 -3.41 -1.37
CA ALA A 25 1.71 -2.44 -2.08
C ALA A 25 0.84 -1.63 -1.10
N THR A 26 1.04 -0.32 -1.06
CA THR A 26 0.38 0.60 -0.14
C THR A 26 -0.21 1.77 -0.92
N MET A 27 -1.51 2.02 -0.79
CA MET A 27 -2.16 3.20 -1.35
C MET A 27 -2.03 4.38 -0.39
N LEU A 28 -1.37 5.45 -0.83
CA LEU A 28 -1.35 6.74 -0.14
C LEU A 28 -2.51 7.59 -0.65
N LEU A 29 -3.45 7.91 0.24
CA LEU A 29 -4.61 8.73 -0.05
C LEU A 29 -4.31 10.19 0.27
N ASP A 30 -4.24 11.01 -0.77
CA ASP A 30 -4.12 12.47 -0.71
C ASP A 30 -4.93 13.07 -1.89
N THR A 31 -4.83 14.38 -2.07
CA THR A 31 -5.36 15.12 -3.23
C THR A 31 -4.95 14.47 -4.55
N GLU A 32 -3.72 13.94 -4.61
CA GLU A 32 -3.26 13.05 -5.66
C GLU A 32 -2.88 11.71 -5.02
N SER A 33 -3.73 10.70 -5.21
CA SER A 33 -3.48 9.38 -4.63
C SER A 33 -2.40 8.62 -5.40
N GLN A 34 -1.56 7.88 -4.67
CA GLN A 34 -0.41 7.17 -5.22
C GLN A 34 -0.34 5.74 -4.67
N LEU A 35 -0.11 4.76 -5.55
CA LEU A 35 0.26 3.41 -5.15
C LEU A 35 1.79 3.33 -5.04
N VAL A 36 2.28 2.97 -3.87
CA VAL A 36 3.72 2.80 -3.58
C VAL A 36 4.00 1.41 -3.05
N TYR A 37 5.28 1.01 -3.04
CA TYR A 37 5.70 -0.31 -2.59
C TYR A 37 6.72 -0.17 -1.47
N HIS A 38 6.57 -0.97 -0.41
CA HIS A 38 7.52 -1.05 0.72
C HIS A 38 7.88 0.33 1.32
N HIS A 39 6.91 1.23 1.40
CA HIS A 39 7.13 2.63 1.79
C HIS A 39 7.79 2.78 3.17
N ASP A 40 7.52 1.84 4.08
CA ASP A 40 8.01 1.80 5.45
C ASP A 40 9.19 0.87 5.68
N GLN A 41 9.72 0.20 4.65
CA GLN A 41 10.75 -0.84 4.81
C GLN A 41 12.03 -0.28 5.45
N GLU A 42 12.49 0.89 5.02
CA GLU A 42 13.69 1.52 5.61
C GLU A 42 13.45 1.91 7.07
N LEU A 43 12.26 2.44 7.39
CA LEU A 43 11.89 2.74 8.77
C LEU A 43 11.88 1.49 9.64
N MET A 44 11.29 0.40 9.14
CA MET A 44 11.23 -0.88 9.85
C MET A 44 12.63 -1.45 10.09
N SER A 45 13.57 -1.27 9.16
CA SER A 45 14.96 -1.71 9.33
C SER A 45 15.70 -1.01 10.49
N ILE A 46 15.30 0.23 10.81
CA ILE A 46 15.87 1.01 11.91
C ILE A 46 15.21 0.62 13.24
N LEU A 47 13.88 0.48 13.26
CA LEU A 47 13.11 0.23 14.48
C LEU A 47 13.17 -1.22 14.93
N ALA A 48 13.26 -2.15 13.99
CA ALA A 48 13.26 -3.59 14.22
C ALA A 48 14.21 -4.27 13.21
N PRO A 49 15.54 -4.16 13.40
CA PRO A 49 16.53 -4.68 12.45
C PRO A 49 16.44 -6.20 12.23
N ASP A 50 15.88 -6.93 13.19
CA ASP A 50 15.66 -8.38 13.11
C ASP A 50 14.30 -8.76 12.50
N TYR A 51 13.50 -7.79 12.05
CA TYR A 51 12.20 -8.06 11.44
C TYR A 51 12.36 -8.63 10.04
N VAL A 52 11.81 -9.83 9.83
CA VAL A 52 11.79 -10.50 8.53
C VAL A 52 10.42 -10.27 7.90
N TYR A 53 10.43 -9.63 6.73
CA TYR A 53 9.25 -9.32 5.94
C TYR A 53 8.64 -10.58 5.32
#